data_AF-A0A239PT66-F1
#
_entry.id   AF-A0A239PT66-F1
#
_cell.length_a   1.000
_cell.length_b   1.000
_cell.length_c   1.000
_cell.angle_alpha   90.00
_cell.angle_beta   90.00
_cell.angle_gamma   90.00
#
_symmetry.space_group_name_H-M   'P 1'
#
loop_
_entity.id
_entity.type
_entity.pdbx_description
1 polymer ?
#
loop_
_entity_poly.entity_id
_entity_poly.type
_entity_poly.pdbx_seq_one_letter_code
_entity_poly.pdbx_strand_id
1 'polypeptide(L)'
;MIRQAFAAALLFVLAVAPAAAAMPDVARAMLDAAAATGEADQVAVVAAAAAQVFPEDAEAIHAYADALATAIAEGRLGAAEDVVVVVAPPEEEKKAPDAVDSRAKSVELKPGKAPEWLKLGPWEGKATASGVISSGNSENAAGGIHFEAVREFSYFTHNIRTYFDYGRSNGKKNQQRWGLSYKLDYLLGDRTYGFARFSYDEDEFSGFDYKLFGGLGVGHFLFKDEGFSWKLEGGPGYQYAPIDDDRTIDQHAAVYAASETDWLIRDGFLFEQDLNATWTEQTSTLVSKTALTSSLTDTLSTGLSFLYRYETNPPAGRVNADTTFRVNLTYGF
;
A
#
# COMPACT_ATOMS: atom_id res chain seq x y z
N MET A 1 -1.52 20.16 -33.62
CA MET A 1 -0.05 20.32 -33.66
C MET A 1 0.57 19.39 -32.62
N ILE A 2 1.47 18.52 -33.05
CA ILE A 2 2.32 17.66 -32.20
C ILE A 2 3.46 18.51 -31.64
N ARG A 3 3.84 18.27 -30.37
CA ARG A 3 5.17 18.34 -29.70
C ARG A 3 4.95 18.76 -28.24
N GLN A 4 5.14 17.85 -27.27
CA GLN A 4 6.42 17.48 -26.63
C GLN A 4 7.11 18.64 -25.90
N ALA A 5 7.31 18.47 -24.59
CA ALA A 5 8.31 19.10 -23.69
C ALA A 5 7.68 19.29 -22.29
N PHE A 6 8.30 19.02 -21.14
CA PHE A 6 9.62 18.51 -20.80
C PHE A 6 9.56 18.10 -19.30
N ALA A 7 10.36 17.12 -18.92
CA ALA A 7 10.65 16.78 -17.53
C ALA A 7 11.28 17.98 -16.80
N ALA A 8 10.91 18.20 -15.53
CA ALA A 8 11.63 19.06 -14.62
C ALA A 8 12.09 18.22 -13.41
N ALA A 9 13.28 17.64 -13.56
CA ALA A 9 14.07 17.18 -12.43
C ALA A 9 14.61 18.43 -11.72
N LEU A 10 14.19 18.68 -10.47
CA LEU A 10 14.86 19.65 -9.61
C LEU A 10 16.02 18.94 -8.90
N LEU A 11 17.19 19.00 -9.53
CA LEU A 11 18.48 18.79 -8.90
C LEU A 11 18.82 20.08 -8.14
N PHE A 12 18.74 20.07 -6.80
CA PHE A 12 19.33 21.11 -5.97
C PHE A 12 20.68 20.63 -5.43
N VAL A 13 21.75 21.14 -6.04
CA VAL A 13 23.11 21.01 -5.51
C VAL A 13 23.30 22.10 -4.46
N LEU A 14 23.28 21.73 -3.18
CA LEU A 14 23.87 22.55 -2.12
C LEU A 14 25.37 22.23 -2.02
N ALA A 15 26.17 23.28 -1.83
CA ALA A 15 27.63 23.26 -1.87
C ALA A 15 28.27 22.32 -0.83
N VAL A 16 29.36 21.67 -1.26
CA VAL A 16 30.17 20.72 -0.50
C VAL A 16 31.08 21.43 0.52
N ALA A 17 31.04 20.98 1.77
CA ALA A 17 32.07 21.15 2.81
C ALA A 17 32.18 19.82 3.61
N PRO A 18 33.30 19.53 4.28
CA PRO A 18 34.04 18.27 4.11
C PRO A 18 33.50 17.07 4.91
N ALA A 19 33.75 15.89 4.33
CA ALA A 19 33.65 14.53 4.85
C ALA A 19 33.56 14.38 6.39
N ALA A 20 32.34 14.48 6.91
CA ALA A 20 31.88 13.72 8.06
C ALA A 20 30.88 12.67 7.53
N ALA A 21 30.81 11.50 8.17
CA ALA A 21 30.09 10.30 7.71
C ALA A 21 28.76 10.63 7.01
N ALA A 22 28.59 10.09 5.80
CA ALA A 22 27.41 10.32 5.00
C ALA A 22 26.20 9.71 5.72
N MET A 23 25.34 10.58 6.26
CA MET A 23 24.05 10.23 6.84
C MET A 23 23.32 9.20 5.95
N PRO A 24 22.65 8.18 6.52
CA PRO A 24 21.90 7.19 5.76
C PRO A 24 20.88 7.85 4.81
N ASP A 25 20.83 7.39 3.55
CA ASP A 25 19.93 7.92 2.51
C ASP A 25 18.46 7.91 2.96
N VAL A 26 18.08 6.93 3.77
CA VAL A 26 16.74 6.81 4.34
C VAL A 26 16.43 7.96 5.31
N ALA A 27 17.37 8.30 6.22
CA ALA A 27 17.20 9.40 7.16
C ALA A 27 17.12 10.75 6.42
N ARG A 28 17.91 10.89 5.35
CA ARG A 28 17.87 12.07 4.47
C ARG A 28 16.49 12.26 3.82
N ALA A 29 15.98 11.21 3.18
CA ALA A 29 14.69 11.25 2.50
C ALA A 29 13.53 11.56 3.46
N MET A 30 13.60 11.06 4.70
CA MET A 30 12.60 11.36 5.73
C MET A 30 12.63 12.83 6.14
N LEU A 31 13.82 13.42 6.32
CA LEU A 31 13.96 14.84 6.66
C LEU A 31 13.56 15.77 5.51
N ASP A 32 13.87 15.41 4.26
CA ASP A 32 13.44 16.16 3.08
C ASP A 32 11.91 16.15 2.92
N ALA A 33 11.27 15.01 3.19
CA ALA A 33 9.81 14.89 3.19
C ALA A 33 9.18 15.71 4.32
N ALA A 34 9.77 15.72 5.51
CA ALA A 34 9.33 16.56 6.62
C ALA A 34 9.48 18.05 6.28
N ALA A 35 10.55 18.45 5.59
CA ALA A 35 10.75 19.84 5.21
C ALA A 35 9.78 20.33 4.12
N ALA A 36 9.25 19.41 3.31
CA ALA A 36 8.25 19.74 2.29
C ALA A 36 6.92 20.22 2.88
N THR A 37 6.65 19.94 4.16
CA THR A 37 5.45 20.44 4.85
C THR A 37 5.56 21.91 5.23
N GLY A 38 6.79 22.47 5.22
CA GLY A 38 7.04 23.84 5.65
C GLY A 38 6.93 24.06 7.16
N GLU A 39 6.91 22.98 7.95
CA GLU A 39 6.83 23.05 9.41
C GLU A 39 8.15 22.60 10.06
N ALA A 40 8.90 23.56 10.63
CA ALA A 40 10.19 23.29 11.27
C ALA A 40 10.08 22.30 12.45
N ASP A 41 8.97 22.34 13.18
CA ASP A 41 8.72 21.43 14.31
C ASP A 41 8.62 19.97 13.86
N GLN A 42 8.07 19.72 12.67
CA GLN A 42 7.97 18.36 12.10
C GLN A 42 9.35 17.82 11.71
N VAL A 43 10.22 18.68 11.16
CA VAL A 43 11.61 18.33 10.82
C VAL A 43 12.37 17.91 12.10
N ALA A 44 12.18 18.63 13.21
CA ALA A 44 12.81 18.31 14.48
C ALA A 44 12.34 16.96 15.07
N VAL A 45 11.04 16.66 14.98
CA VAL A 45 10.48 15.39 15.45
C VAL A 45 11.02 14.21 14.62
N VAL A 46 11.08 14.36 13.30
CA VAL A 46 11.62 13.32 12.40
C VAL A 46 13.13 13.13 12.63
N ALA A 47 13.88 14.20 12.90
CA ALA A 47 15.29 14.12 13.24
C ALA A 47 15.52 13.35 14.54
N ALA A 48 14.73 13.60 15.58
CA ALA A 48 14.82 12.88 16.85
C ALA A 48 14.50 11.39 16.70
N ALA A 49 13.51 11.04 15.88
CA ALA A 49 13.19 9.65 15.57
C ALA A 49 14.30 8.97 14.76
N ALA A 50 14.83 9.64 13.74
CA ALA A 50 15.91 9.11 12.90
C ALA A 50 17.21 8.92 13.71
N ALA A 51 17.55 9.84 14.63
CA ALA A 51 18.71 9.73 15.50
C ALA A 51 18.63 8.54 16.50
N GLN A 52 17.42 8.13 16.89
CA GLN A 52 17.24 6.92 17.71
C GLN A 52 17.48 5.63 16.92
N VAL A 53 17.15 5.64 15.63
CA VAL A 53 17.34 4.48 14.72
C VAL A 53 18.79 4.39 14.25
N PHE A 54 19.44 5.54 14.04
CA PHE A 54 20.83 5.65 13.57
C PHE A 54 21.68 6.44 14.58
N PRO A 55 21.98 5.88 15.76
CA PRO A 55 22.70 6.59 16.81
C PRO A 55 24.14 6.96 16.44
N GLU A 56 24.75 6.22 15.50
CA GLU A 56 26.10 6.53 14.98
C GLU A 56 26.12 7.77 14.08
N ASP A 57 24.98 8.15 13.49
CA ASP A 57 24.83 9.27 12.55
C ASP A 57 23.98 10.42 13.14
N ALA A 58 23.63 10.35 14.43
CA ALA A 58 22.73 11.30 15.10
C ALA A 58 23.17 12.76 14.94
N GLU A 59 24.47 13.04 15.02
CA GLU A 59 25.02 14.39 14.85
C GLU A 59 24.79 14.91 13.42
N ALA A 60 24.97 14.07 12.40
CA ALA A 60 24.74 14.42 11.01
C ALA A 60 23.24 14.63 10.70
N ILE A 61 22.38 13.81 11.30
CA ILE A 61 20.91 13.91 11.20
C ILE A 61 20.41 15.22 11.81
N HIS A 62 20.88 15.58 13.00
CA HIS A 62 20.50 16.84 13.64
C HIS A 62 21.02 18.06 12.87
N ALA A 63 22.28 18.03 12.40
CA ALA A 63 22.84 19.12 11.61
C ALA A 63 22.07 19.35 10.29
N TYR A 64 21.60 18.28 9.64
CA TYR A 64 20.79 18.39 8.42
C TYR A 64 19.38 18.94 8.71
N ALA A 65 18.76 18.48 9.81
CA ALA A 65 17.46 18.96 10.27
C ALA A 65 17.48 20.46 10.62
N ASP A 66 18.52 20.94 11.30
CA ASP A 66 18.67 22.36 11.66
C ASP A 66 18.83 23.24 10.41
N ALA A 67 19.54 22.76 9.38
CA ALA A 67 19.68 23.45 8.10
C ALA A 67 18.33 23.57 7.36
N LEU A 68 17.51 22.51 7.38
CA LEU A 68 16.17 22.52 6.79
C LEU A 68 15.21 23.43 7.57
N ALA A 69 15.23 23.39 8.91
CA ALA A 69 14.44 24.28 9.75
C ALA A 69 14.79 25.76 9.52
N THR A 70 16.08 26.07 9.34
CA THR A 70 16.54 27.42 8.97
C THR A 70 16.02 27.83 7.60
N ALA A 71 16.07 26.95 6.60
CA ALA A 71 15.56 27.24 5.26
C ALA A 71 14.03 27.42 5.22
N ILE A 72 13.28 26.71 6.08
CA ILE A 72 11.85 26.93 6.29
C ILE A 72 11.59 28.28 6.95
N ALA A 73 12.32 28.63 8.01
CA ALA A 73 12.21 29.91 8.69
C ALA A 73 12.56 31.10 7.78
N GLU A 74 13.47 30.91 6.83
CA GLU A 74 13.81 31.89 5.79
C GLU A 74 12.80 31.92 4.62
N GLY A 75 11.75 31.10 4.65
CA GLY A 75 10.73 31.03 3.59
C GLY A 75 11.25 30.46 2.26
N ARG A 76 12.38 29.73 2.30
CA ARG A 76 13.01 29.12 1.11
C ARG A 76 12.50 27.70 0.86
N LEU A 77 11.79 27.12 1.84
CA LEU A 77 11.12 25.82 1.80
C LEU A 77 9.74 25.96 2.44
N GLY A 78 8.69 25.47 1.78
CA GLY A 78 7.29 25.55 2.22
C GLY A 78 6.31 25.46 1.05
N ALA A 79 5.02 25.23 1.35
CA ALA A 79 3.97 25.13 0.33
C ALA A 79 3.85 26.46 -0.46
N ALA A 80 3.76 26.36 -1.79
CA ALA A 80 3.65 27.51 -2.68
C ALA A 80 2.42 28.38 -2.35
N GLU A 81 2.64 29.54 -1.74
CA GLU A 81 1.66 30.62 -1.71
C GLU A 81 1.73 31.38 -3.03
N ASP A 82 0.64 31.38 -3.80
CA ASP A 82 0.35 32.45 -4.76
C ASP A 82 -1.12 32.85 -4.65
N VAL A 83 -1.36 33.92 -3.88
CA VAL A 83 -2.59 34.72 -3.90
C VAL A 83 -2.50 35.63 -5.12
N VAL A 84 -3.37 35.42 -6.11
CA VAL A 84 -3.67 36.43 -7.12
C VAL A 84 -5.18 36.66 -7.20
N VAL A 85 -5.58 37.82 -6.70
CA VAL A 85 -6.90 38.44 -6.88
C VAL A 85 -7.14 38.65 -8.38
N VAL A 86 -8.15 37.98 -8.95
CA VAL A 86 -8.63 38.30 -10.30
C VAL A 86 -9.93 39.10 -10.19
N VAL A 87 -9.80 40.39 -10.49
CA VAL A 87 -10.91 41.32 -10.74
C VAL A 87 -11.64 40.89 -12.02
N ALA A 88 -12.96 40.73 -11.95
CA ALA A 88 -13.81 40.41 -13.08
C ALA A 88 -13.94 41.60 -14.06
N PRO A 89 -13.78 41.40 -15.38
CA PRO A 89 -14.23 42.36 -16.39
C PRO A 89 -15.73 42.18 -16.73
N PRO A 90 -16.41 43.23 -17.25
CA PRO A 90 -17.86 43.30 -17.35
C PRO A 90 -18.45 42.49 -18.51
N GLU A 91 -19.73 42.10 -18.36
CA GLU A 91 -20.54 41.41 -19.37
C GLU A 91 -20.66 42.20 -20.68
N GLU A 92 -20.29 41.57 -21.81
CA GLU A 92 -20.66 42.02 -23.15
C GLU A 92 -21.94 41.32 -23.63
N GLU A 93 -22.91 42.14 -24.07
CA GLU A 93 -24.20 41.74 -24.61
C GLU A 93 -24.08 40.80 -25.84
N LYS A 94 -24.77 39.67 -25.79
CA LYS A 94 -24.94 38.77 -26.94
C LYS A 94 -25.94 39.38 -27.94
N LYS A 95 -25.48 39.72 -29.15
CA LYS A 95 -26.36 39.90 -30.32
C LYS A 95 -26.75 38.55 -30.93
N ALA A 96 -28.01 38.43 -31.35
CA ALA A 96 -28.57 37.28 -32.05
C ALA A 96 -28.02 37.17 -33.50
N PRO A 97 -27.99 35.95 -34.09
CA PRO A 97 -27.20 35.65 -35.27
C PRO A 97 -27.98 35.90 -36.56
N ASP A 98 -27.26 36.18 -37.66
CA ASP A 98 -27.82 36.00 -39.00
C ASP A 98 -26.79 35.50 -40.03
N ALA A 99 -27.34 34.69 -40.93
CA ALA A 99 -26.85 34.16 -42.21
C ALA A 99 -25.66 33.18 -42.21
N VAL A 100 -26.00 31.90 -42.45
CA VAL A 100 -25.10 30.85 -42.91
C VAL A 100 -24.84 31.04 -44.41
N ASP A 101 -23.57 31.16 -44.83
CA ASP A 101 -23.15 30.62 -46.13
C ASP A 101 -21.66 30.22 -46.22
N SER A 102 -21.51 29.01 -46.76
CA SER A 102 -20.40 28.29 -47.40
C SER A 102 -18.95 28.75 -47.25
N ARG A 103 -18.20 27.92 -46.51
CA ARG A 103 -16.91 27.34 -46.93
C ARG A 103 -16.46 26.31 -45.90
N ALA A 104 -15.99 25.15 -46.35
CA ALA A 104 -15.57 24.04 -45.52
C ALA A 104 -14.60 24.51 -44.42
N LYS A 105 -15.07 24.51 -43.16
CA LYS A 105 -14.20 24.67 -41.99
C LYS A 105 -13.69 23.28 -41.64
N SER A 106 -12.38 23.11 -41.74
CA SER A 106 -11.64 22.06 -41.05
C SER A 106 -12.15 21.95 -39.62
N VAL A 107 -12.80 20.83 -39.29
CA VAL A 107 -13.10 20.48 -37.91
C VAL A 107 -11.75 20.20 -37.27
N GLU A 108 -11.19 21.23 -36.64
CA GLU A 108 -10.14 21.05 -35.67
C GLU A 108 -10.76 20.25 -34.53
N LEU A 109 -10.54 18.93 -34.55
CA LEU A 109 -10.86 18.03 -33.45
C LEU A 109 -10.04 18.51 -32.26
N LYS A 110 -10.61 19.41 -31.45
CA LYS A 110 -10.24 19.52 -30.05
C LYS A 110 -10.32 18.09 -29.51
N PRO A 111 -9.27 17.54 -28.88
CA PRO A 111 -9.38 16.22 -28.28
C PRO A 111 -10.61 16.27 -27.37
N GLY A 112 -11.63 15.49 -27.73
CA GLY A 112 -12.84 15.40 -26.95
C GLY A 112 -12.43 15.10 -25.52
N LYS A 113 -13.04 15.78 -24.54
CA LYS A 113 -12.89 15.38 -23.13
C LYS A 113 -13.00 13.87 -23.09
N ALA A 114 -11.97 13.22 -22.55
CA ALA A 114 -11.97 11.78 -22.38
C ALA A 114 -13.34 11.40 -21.79
N PRO A 115 -14.04 10.42 -22.38
CA PRO A 115 -15.35 10.03 -21.89
C PRO A 115 -15.28 9.77 -20.39
N GLU A 116 -16.34 10.02 -19.62
CA GLU A 116 -16.26 9.85 -18.16
C GLU A 116 -15.88 8.42 -17.74
N TRP A 117 -16.10 7.42 -18.60
CA TRP A 117 -15.59 6.05 -18.44
C TRP A 117 -14.06 5.91 -18.62
N LEU A 118 -13.32 6.99 -18.88
CA LEU A 118 -11.86 7.03 -18.90
C LEU A 118 -11.29 7.87 -17.74
N LYS A 119 -12.16 8.53 -16.95
CA LYS A 119 -11.79 9.21 -15.71
C LYS A 119 -11.74 8.16 -14.62
N LEU A 120 -10.56 7.60 -14.42
CA LEU A 120 -10.33 6.63 -13.38
C LEU A 120 -10.50 7.31 -11.99
N GLY A 121 -11.21 6.67 -11.03
CA GLY A 121 -11.41 7.20 -9.67
C GLY A 121 -10.10 7.38 -8.88
N PRO A 122 -10.09 8.11 -7.75
CA PRO A 122 -8.89 8.16 -6.89
C PRO A 122 -8.55 6.77 -6.36
N TRP A 123 -7.27 6.53 -6.05
CA TRP A 123 -6.86 5.35 -5.30
C TRP A 123 -7.00 5.65 -3.82
N GLU A 124 -7.59 4.74 -3.06
CA GLU A 124 -7.52 4.74 -1.61
C GLU A 124 -6.37 3.82 -1.19
N GLY A 125 -5.40 4.37 -0.48
CA GLY A 125 -4.17 3.68 -0.10
C GLY A 125 -4.05 3.49 1.41
N LYS A 126 -3.42 2.38 1.81
CA LYS A 126 -2.97 2.14 3.19
C LYS A 126 -1.52 1.68 3.17
N ALA A 127 -0.70 2.29 4.01
CA ALA A 127 0.66 1.85 4.30
C ALA A 127 0.75 1.47 5.79
N THR A 128 1.11 0.24 6.09
CA THR A 128 1.18 -0.29 7.46
C THR A 128 2.59 -0.75 7.79
N ALA A 129 3.18 -0.18 8.83
CA ALA A 129 4.36 -0.70 9.48
C ALA A 129 3.95 -1.61 10.63
N SER A 130 4.58 -2.77 10.76
CA SER A 130 4.31 -3.74 11.83
C SER A 130 5.61 -4.18 12.51
N GLY A 131 5.50 -4.52 13.80
CA GLY A 131 6.64 -4.96 14.60
C GLY A 131 6.29 -6.00 15.66
N VAL A 132 7.25 -6.86 15.97
CA VAL A 132 7.23 -7.85 17.05
C VAL A 132 8.59 -7.85 17.73
N ILE A 133 8.61 -7.69 19.05
CA ILE A 133 9.81 -7.85 19.85
C ILE A 133 9.44 -8.75 21.04
N SER A 134 10.18 -9.84 21.25
CA SER A 134 10.04 -10.70 22.43
C SER A 134 11.41 -11.08 22.98
N SER A 135 11.60 -10.97 24.29
CA SER A 135 12.82 -11.38 25.01
C SER A 135 12.49 -12.45 26.07
N GLY A 136 13.48 -13.29 26.39
CA GLY A 136 13.33 -14.40 27.34
C GLY A 136 14.27 -15.56 27.01
N ASN A 137 13.75 -16.80 26.94
CA ASN A 137 14.52 -17.98 26.52
C ASN A 137 15.04 -17.89 25.07
N SER A 138 14.50 -16.97 24.28
CA SER A 138 14.98 -16.62 22.94
C SER A 138 14.69 -15.15 22.66
N GLU A 139 15.58 -14.50 21.94
CA GLU A 139 15.41 -13.13 21.47
C GLU A 139 14.82 -13.15 20.07
N ASN A 140 13.61 -12.64 19.90
CA ASN A 140 12.97 -12.54 18.59
C ASN A 140 12.65 -11.08 18.26
N ALA A 141 13.00 -10.67 17.06
CA ALA A 141 12.64 -9.38 16.49
C ALA A 141 12.14 -9.60 15.07
N ALA A 142 10.95 -9.09 14.76
CA ALA A 142 10.39 -9.10 13.42
C ALA A 142 9.74 -7.77 13.11
N GLY A 143 9.76 -7.40 11.84
CA GLY A 143 9.10 -6.21 11.33
C GLY A 143 8.60 -6.44 9.92
N GLY A 144 7.71 -5.57 9.47
CA GLY A 144 7.28 -5.61 8.08
C GLY A 144 6.48 -4.39 7.67
N ILE A 145 6.45 -4.17 6.37
CA ILE A 145 5.72 -3.08 5.73
C ILE A 145 4.71 -3.69 4.77
N HIS A 146 3.46 -3.24 4.86
CA HIS A 146 2.35 -3.70 4.02
C HIS A 146 1.75 -2.49 3.31
N PHE A 147 1.50 -2.62 2.02
CA PHE A 147 0.77 -1.63 1.24
C PHE A 147 -0.48 -2.24 0.66
N GLU A 148 -1.58 -1.51 0.76
CA GLU A 148 -2.85 -1.85 0.15
C GLU A 148 -3.33 -0.66 -0.66
N ALA A 149 -3.83 -0.90 -1.87
CA ALA A 149 -4.40 0.12 -2.72
C ALA A 149 -5.68 -0.42 -3.34
N VAL A 150 -6.79 0.28 -3.10
CA VAL A 150 -8.09 -0.03 -3.67
C VAL A 150 -8.51 1.09 -4.60
N ARG A 151 -9.09 0.73 -5.73
CA ARG A 151 -9.65 1.69 -6.66
C ARG A 151 -10.95 1.17 -7.23
N GLU A 152 -12.01 1.92 -6.97
CA GLU A 152 -13.30 1.71 -7.61
C GLU A 152 -13.38 2.52 -8.91
N PHE A 153 -13.85 1.85 -9.96
CA PHE A 153 -14.05 2.45 -11.27
C PHE A 153 -15.27 1.81 -11.96
N SER A 154 -16.38 2.54 -12.01
CA SER A 154 -17.65 2.06 -12.54
C SER A 154 -18.10 0.76 -11.85
N TYR A 155 -18.09 -0.38 -12.55
CA TYR A 155 -18.46 -1.68 -12.01
C TYR A 155 -17.24 -2.50 -11.56
N PHE A 156 -16.03 -1.94 -11.65
CA PHE A 156 -14.79 -2.64 -11.34
C PHE A 156 -14.16 -2.12 -10.05
N THR A 157 -13.66 -3.03 -9.22
CA THR A 157 -12.81 -2.68 -8.08
C THR A 157 -11.46 -3.36 -8.25
N HIS A 158 -10.42 -2.54 -8.33
CA HIS A 158 -9.03 -3.00 -8.38
C HIS A 158 -8.50 -3.04 -6.95
N ASN A 159 -7.95 -4.18 -6.54
CA ASN A 159 -7.32 -4.36 -5.24
C ASN A 159 -5.87 -4.78 -5.47
N ILE A 160 -4.92 -4.03 -4.94
CA ILE A 160 -3.50 -4.35 -4.93
C ILE A 160 -3.08 -4.48 -3.47
N ARG A 161 -2.44 -5.58 -3.10
CA ARG A 161 -1.79 -5.73 -1.79
C ARG A 161 -0.37 -6.23 -1.97
N THR A 162 0.58 -5.62 -1.27
CA THR A 162 1.97 -6.09 -1.21
C THR A 162 2.49 -6.02 0.22
N TYR A 163 3.42 -6.89 0.56
CA TYR A 163 4.01 -6.94 1.89
C TYR A 163 5.48 -7.32 1.80
N PHE A 164 6.25 -6.86 2.77
CA PHE A 164 7.64 -7.22 2.99
C PHE A 164 7.80 -7.45 4.49
N ASP A 165 8.21 -8.66 4.88
CA ASP A 165 8.48 -8.96 6.28
C ASP A 165 9.85 -9.57 6.46
N TYR A 166 10.48 -9.18 7.57
CA TYR A 166 11.80 -9.63 7.97
C TYR A 166 11.78 -9.98 9.45
N GLY A 167 12.48 -11.05 9.84
CA GLY A 167 12.58 -11.46 11.22
C GLY A 167 13.85 -12.24 11.54
N ARG A 168 14.27 -12.11 12.79
CA ARG A 168 15.38 -12.83 13.39
C ARG A 168 14.97 -13.48 14.69
N SER A 169 15.56 -14.65 14.97
CA SER A 169 15.55 -15.32 16.25
C SER A 169 16.99 -15.65 16.68
N ASN A 170 17.37 -15.25 17.89
CA ASN A 170 18.71 -15.45 18.46
C ASN A 170 19.84 -15.00 17.50
N GLY A 171 19.66 -13.83 16.89
CA GLY A 171 20.61 -13.24 15.93
C GLY A 171 20.63 -13.89 14.54
N LYS A 172 19.88 -14.96 14.30
CA LYS A 172 19.79 -15.65 13.00
C LYS A 172 18.49 -15.28 12.30
N LYS A 173 18.58 -15.02 10.99
CA LYS A 173 17.40 -14.80 10.14
C LYS A 173 16.50 -16.02 10.17
N ASN A 174 15.22 -15.83 10.46
CA ASN A 174 14.21 -16.88 10.50
C ASN A 174 12.91 -16.51 9.77
N GLN A 175 12.81 -15.26 9.29
CA GLN A 175 11.71 -14.81 8.44
C GLN A 175 12.27 -13.83 7.39
N GLN A 176 11.96 -14.10 6.13
CA GLN A 176 12.16 -13.18 5.02
C GLN A 176 11.12 -13.54 3.97
N ARG A 177 10.08 -12.73 3.87
CA ARG A 177 8.98 -12.96 2.94
C ARG A 177 8.55 -11.67 2.26
N TRP A 178 8.12 -11.78 1.03
CA TRP A 178 7.47 -10.69 0.33
C TRP A 178 6.44 -11.25 -0.63
N GLY A 179 5.45 -10.42 -0.96
CA GLY A 179 4.43 -10.84 -1.91
C GLY A 179 3.74 -9.68 -2.58
N LEU A 180 3.06 -9.99 -3.66
CA LEU A 180 2.22 -9.09 -4.42
C LEU A 180 0.96 -9.84 -4.82
N SER A 181 -0.19 -9.23 -4.57
CA SER A 181 -1.48 -9.74 -5.04
C SER A 181 -2.25 -8.63 -5.74
N TYR A 182 -2.90 -9.03 -6.82
CA TYR A 182 -3.84 -8.21 -7.56
C TYR A 182 -5.16 -8.95 -7.68
N LYS A 183 -6.26 -8.25 -7.40
CA LYS A 183 -7.61 -8.79 -7.55
C LYS A 183 -8.50 -7.75 -8.22
N LEU A 184 -9.17 -8.19 -9.27
CA LEU A 184 -10.16 -7.41 -10.00
C LEU A 184 -11.54 -7.96 -9.69
N ASP A 185 -12.37 -7.14 -9.05
CA ASP A 185 -13.77 -7.44 -8.83
C ASP A 185 -14.60 -6.77 -9.93
N TYR A 186 -15.63 -7.47 -10.39
CA TYR A 186 -16.64 -6.97 -11.31
C TYR A 186 -18.02 -7.12 -10.68
N LEU A 187 -18.67 -6.01 -10.39
CA LEU A 187 -19.97 -5.96 -9.76
C LEU A 187 -21.04 -6.52 -10.71
N LEU A 188 -21.66 -7.64 -10.32
CA LEU A 188 -22.75 -8.30 -11.05
C LEU A 188 -24.13 -7.81 -10.60
N GLY A 189 -24.19 -7.23 -9.40
CA GLY A 189 -25.35 -6.58 -8.79
C GLY A 189 -24.97 -6.00 -7.42
N ASP A 190 -25.92 -5.50 -6.64
CA ASP A 190 -25.63 -4.68 -5.45
C ASP A 190 -24.76 -5.37 -4.37
N ARG A 191 -24.81 -6.71 -4.32
CA ARG A 191 -24.18 -7.56 -3.29
C ARG A 191 -23.35 -8.70 -3.85
N THR A 192 -23.32 -8.88 -5.18
CA THR A 192 -22.65 -10.03 -5.81
C THR A 192 -21.66 -9.52 -6.83
N TYR A 193 -20.48 -10.11 -6.87
CA TYR A 193 -19.43 -9.77 -7.80
C TYR A 193 -18.75 -11.03 -8.32
N GLY A 194 -18.25 -10.96 -9.55
CA GLY A 194 -17.25 -11.91 -10.05
C GLY A 194 -15.87 -11.37 -9.72
N PHE A 195 -14.88 -12.24 -9.52
CA PHE A 195 -13.50 -11.79 -9.31
C PHE A 195 -12.51 -12.58 -10.17
N ALA A 196 -11.39 -11.93 -10.49
CA ALA A 196 -10.17 -12.55 -10.97
C ALA A 196 -9.02 -12.16 -10.04
N ARG A 197 -8.20 -13.12 -9.62
CA ARG A 197 -7.11 -12.94 -8.65
C ARG A 197 -5.81 -13.51 -9.20
N PHE A 198 -4.73 -12.78 -8.95
CA PHE A 198 -3.36 -13.24 -9.12
C PHE A 198 -2.55 -12.93 -7.86
N SER A 199 -1.73 -13.85 -7.39
CA SER A 199 -0.74 -13.57 -6.35
C SER A 199 0.60 -14.23 -6.62
N TYR A 200 1.65 -13.56 -6.16
CA TYR A 200 3.02 -14.02 -6.06
C TYR A 200 3.44 -13.88 -4.61
N ASP A 201 3.97 -14.95 -4.05
CA ASP A 201 4.44 -15.00 -2.66
C ASP A 201 5.80 -15.71 -2.63
N GLU A 202 6.80 -15.07 -2.02
CA GLU A 202 8.13 -15.63 -1.81
C GLU A 202 8.41 -15.64 -0.31
N ASP A 203 8.76 -16.79 0.23
CA ASP A 203 9.08 -16.98 1.64
C ASP A 203 10.25 -17.95 1.74
N GLU A 204 11.44 -17.39 2.01
CA GLU A 204 12.72 -18.12 2.11
C GLU A 204 12.67 -19.24 3.15
N PHE A 205 11.73 -19.16 4.10
CA PHE A 205 11.55 -20.16 5.15
C PHE A 205 10.28 -20.99 4.95
N SER A 206 9.62 -20.94 3.80
CA SER A 206 8.47 -21.82 3.52
C SER A 206 8.89 -23.20 2.99
N GLY A 207 10.11 -23.33 2.44
CA GLY A 207 10.56 -24.52 1.71
C GLY A 207 10.11 -24.57 0.25
N PHE A 208 9.38 -23.56 -0.20
CA PHE A 208 9.12 -23.27 -1.60
C PHE A 208 10.02 -22.12 -2.05
N ASP A 209 10.45 -22.15 -3.31
CA ASP A 209 11.21 -21.05 -3.92
C ASP A 209 10.26 -19.83 -4.08
N TYR A 210 9.10 -20.04 -4.69
CA TYR A 210 8.01 -19.07 -4.73
C TYR A 210 6.66 -19.77 -4.92
N LYS A 211 5.56 -19.07 -4.65
CA LYS A 211 4.19 -19.51 -4.92
C LYS A 211 3.51 -18.51 -5.84
N LEU A 212 3.01 -19.00 -6.95
CA LEU A 212 2.10 -18.30 -7.85
C LEU A 212 0.70 -18.86 -7.69
N PHE A 213 -0.30 -17.98 -7.61
CA PHE A 213 -1.70 -18.37 -7.64
C PHE A 213 -2.46 -17.52 -8.65
N GLY A 214 -3.27 -18.16 -9.48
CA GLY A 214 -4.21 -17.51 -10.39
C GLY A 214 -5.59 -18.14 -10.24
N GLY A 215 -6.63 -17.34 -10.06
CA GLY A 215 -7.97 -17.86 -9.86
C GLY A 215 -9.08 -16.92 -10.28
N LEU A 216 -10.27 -17.47 -10.44
CA LEU A 216 -11.48 -16.72 -10.76
C LEU A 216 -12.64 -17.31 -9.97
N GLY A 217 -13.63 -16.48 -9.66
CA GLY A 217 -14.75 -16.94 -8.86
C GLY A 217 -15.84 -15.92 -8.68
N VAL A 218 -16.69 -16.19 -7.70
CA VAL A 218 -17.80 -15.32 -7.32
C VAL A 218 -17.72 -15.01 -5.84
N GLY A 219 -18.07 -13.78 -5.49
CA GLY A 219 -18.21 -13.32 -4.12
C GLY A 219 -19.58 -12.72 -3.87
N HIS A 220 -20.02 -12.81 -2.62
CA HIS A 220 -21.32 -12.31 -2.18
C HIS A 220 -21.22 -11.70 -0.78
N PHE A 221 -21.75 -10.50 -0.63
CA PHE A 221 -21.91 -9.83 0.66
C PHE A 221 -23.13 -10.38 1.40
N LEU A 222 -22.89 -11.27 2.37
CA LEU A 222 -23.91 -11.76 3.29
C LEU A 222 -24.48 -10.63 4.15
N PHE A 223 -23.64 -9.67 4.54
CA PHE A 223 -24.03 -8.41 5.18
C PHE A 223 -23.22 -7.25 4.57
N LYS A 224 -23.88 -6.11 4.38
CA LYS A 224 -23.29 -4.90 3.79
C LYS A 224 -24.04 -3.68 4.30
N ASP A 225 -23.69 -3.25 5.51
CA ASP A 225 -24.21 -2.07 6.18
C ASP A 225 -23.05 -1.12 6.54
N GLU A 226 -23.35 0.12 6.94
CA GLU A 226 -22.32 1.14 7.21
C GLU A 226 -21.32 0.76 8.32
N GLY A 227 -21.77 -0.01 9.32
CA GLY A 227 -20.92 -0.44 10.44
C GLY A 227 -20.51 -1.91 10.41
N PHE A 228 -21.04 -2.72 9.49
CA PHE A 228 -20.78 -4.15 9.44
C PHE A 228 -20.84 -4.69 8.03
N SER A 229 -19.75 -5.34 7.61
CA SER A 229 -19.61 -6.02 6.33
C SER A 229 -19.19 -7.46 6.61
N TRP A 230 -19.83 -8.40 5.90
CA TRP A 230 -19.35 -9.78 5.86
C TRP A 230 -19.59 -10.33 4.46
N LYS A 231 -18.51 -10.75 3.81
CA LYS A 231 -18.54 -11.35 2.48
C LYS A 231 -17.87 -12.71 2.47
N LEU A 232 -18.40 -13.56 1.60
CA LEU A 232 -17.82 -14.85 1.26
C LEU A 232 -17.51 -14.86 -0.22
N GLU A 233 -16.40 -15.48 -0.59
CA GLU A 233 -16.07 -15.72 -1.98
C GLU A 233 -15.40 -17.06 -2.18
N GLY A 234 -15.50 -17.57 -3.40
CA GLY A 234 -14.81 -18.79 -3.77
C GLY A 234 -14.85 -19.07 -5.25
N GLY A 235 -13.95 -19.94 -5.68
CA GLY A 235 -13.84 -20.32 -7.08
C GLY A 235 -12.64 -21.22 -7.37
N PRO A 236 -12.57 -21.74 -8.60
CA PRO A 236 -11.42 -22.49 -9.06
C PRO A 236 -10.19 -21.59 -9.24
N GLY A 237 -9.01 -22.19 -9.08
CA GLY A 237 -7.74 -21.57 -9.35
C GLY A 237 -6.69 -22.58 -9.76
N TYR A 238 -5.48 -22.08 -9.90
CA TYR A 238 -4.29 -22.84 -10.21
C TYR A 238 -3.15 -22.30 -9.37
N GLN A 239 -2.42 -23.21 -8.73
CA GLN A 239 -1.26 -22.90 -7.91
C GLN A 239 -0.01 -23.52 -8.53
N TYR A 240 1.08 -22.76 -8.55
CA TYR A 240 2.40 -23.19 -8.98
C TYR A 240 3.40 -22.84 -7.89
N ALA A 241 4.02 -23.86 -7.29
CA ALA A 241 4.85 -23.72 -6.09
C ALA A 241 6.11 -24.62 -6.15
N PRO A 242 7.16 -24.25 -6.88
CA PRO A 242 8.40 -25.05 -6.93
C PRO A 242 9.02 -25.23 -5.55
N ILE A 243 9.39 -26.47 -5.20
CA ILE A 243 10.07 -26.81 -3.95
C ILE A 243 11.55 -26.44 -4.07
N ASP A 244 12.10 -25.79 -3.03
CA ASP A 244 13.46 -25.21 -3.05
C ASP A 244 14.57 -26.29 -3.11
N ASP A 245 14.42 -27.38 -2.34
CA ASP A 245 15.50 -28.37 -2.13
C ASP A 245 15.76 -29.28 -3.36
N ASP A 246 14.72 -29.73 -4.05
CA ASP A 246 14.84 -30.69 -5.17
C ASP A 246 14.30 -30.15 -6.52
N ARG A 247 13.79 -28.92 -6.54
CA ARG A 247 13.17 -28.27 -7.71
C ARG A 247 12.01 -29.06 -8.31
N THR A 248 11.37 -29.96 -7.54
CA THR A 248 10.11 -30.56 -7.97
C THR A 248 9.06 -29.47 -8.08
N ILE A 249 8.37 -29.46 -9.22
CA ILE A 249 7.33 -28.48 -9.51
C ILE A 249 6.04 -28.98 -8.88
N ASP A 250 5.58 -28.28 -7.83
CA ASP A 250 4.27 -28.51 -7.24
C ASP A 250 3.21 -27.65 -7.96
N GLN A 251 2.57 -28.20 -9.00
CA GLN A 251 1.60 -27.48 -9.83
C GLN A 251 0.23 -28.17 -9.80
N HIS A 252 -0.82 -27.47 -9.37
CA HIS A 252 -2.12 -28.08 -9.11
C HIS A 252 -3.29 -27.18 -9.46
N ALA A 253 -4.38 -27.83 -9.88
CA ALA A 253 -5.69 -27.24 -9.75
C ALA A 253 -5.97 -26.95 -8.27
N ALA A 254 -6.55 -25.78 -8.02
CA ALA A 254 -6.84 -25.31 -6.69
C ALA A 254 -8.31 -24.94 -6.56
N VAL A 255 -8.84 -25.07 -5.35
CA VAL A 255 -10.09 -24.43 -4.94
C VAL A 255 -9.74 -23.34 -3.95
N TYR A 256 -10.23 -22.13 -4.19
CA TYR A 256 -10.05 -21.00 -3.30
C TYR A 256 -11.38 -20.66 -2.62
N ALA A 257 -11.32 -20.34 -1.34
CA ALA A 257 -12.40 -19.68 -0.63
C ALA A 257 -11.85 -18.63 0.34
N ALA A 258 -12.60 -17.56 0.52
CA ALA A 258 -12.32 -16.57 1.53
C ALA A 258 -13.58 -16.06 2.22
N SER A 259 -13.40 -15.62 3.45
CA SER A 259 -14.37 -14.91 4.27
C SER A 259 -13.69 -13.67 4.82
N GLU A 260 -14.29 -12.51 4.59
CA GLU A 260 -13.79 -11.24 5.11
C GLU A 260 -14.93 -10.57 5.89
N THR A 261 -14.65 -10.23 7.15
CA THR A 261 -15.60 -9.55 8.04
C THR A 261 -14.98 -8.27 8.55
N ASP A 262 -15.66 -7.15 8.31
CA ASP A 262 -15.30 -5.84 8.83
C ASP A 262 -16.41 -5.38 9.78
N TRP A 263 -16.05 -5.07 11.02
CA TRP A 263 -17.00 -4.59 12.01
C TRP A 263 -16.48 -3.33 12.69
N LEU A 264 -17.11 -2.20 12.36
CA LEU A 264 -16.94 -0.95 13.10
C LEU A 264 -17.72 -1.07 14.41
N ILE A 265 -17.02 -1.52 15.46
CA ILE A 265 -17.63 -1.72 16.80
C ILE A 265 -18.14 -0.38 17.35
N ARG A 266 -17.39 0.69 17.08
CA ARG A 266 -17.71 2.09 17.35
C ARG A 266 -16.78 2.97 16.52
N ASP A 267 -17.07 4.26 16.45
CA ASP A 267 -16.24 5.23 15.74
C ASP A 267 -14.77 5.12 16.14
N GLY A 268 -13.90 5.01 15.12
CA GLY A 268 -12.46 4.85 15.29
C GLY A 268 -12.03 3.50 15.86
N PHE A 269 -12.89 2.47 15.90
CA PHE A 269 -12.54 1.14 16.38
C PHE A 269 -13.08 0.03 15.48
N LEU A 270 -12.20 -0.50 14.63
CA LEU A 270 -12.51 -1.50 13.61
C LEU A 270 -11.97 -2.87 14.02
N PHE A 271 -12.83 -3.88 13.95
CA PHE A 271 -12.46 -5.28 14.03
C PHE A 271 -12.48 -5.89 12.62
N GLU A 272 -11.42 -6.59 12.25
CA GLU A 272 -11.29 -7.27 10.97
C GLU A 272 -11.01 -8.75 11.21
N GLN A 273 -11.70 -9.63 10.47
CA GLN A 273 -11.46 -11.06 10.47
C GLN A 273 -11.41 -11.56 9.02
N ASP A 274 -10.22 -11.91 8.57
CA ASP A 274 -9.99 -12.50 7.26
C ASP A 274 -9.69 -13.99 7.42
N LEU A 275 -10.35 -14.81 6.62
CA LEU A 275 -10.05 -16.23 6.47
C LEU A 275 -9.83 -16.50 4.97
N ASN A 276 -8.71 -17.09 4.62
CA ASN A 276 -8.38 -17.50 3.26
C ASN A 276 -7.99 -18.98 3.28
N ALA A 277 -8.55 -19.75 2.36
CA ALA A 277 -8.25 -21.17 2.22
C ALA A 277 -7.99 -21.49 0.75
N THR A 278 -6.89 -22.18 0.49
CA THR A 278 -6.55 -22.73 -0.83
C THR A 278 -6.36 -24.23 -0.66
N TRP A 279 -7.19 -25.02 -1.31
CA TRP A 279 -7.07 -26.47 -1.34
C TRP A 279 -6.44 -26.92 -2.65
N THR A 280 -5.43 -27.78 -2.57
CA THR A 280 -4.80 -28.45 -3.72
C THR A 280 -4.64 -29.95 -3.41
N GLU A 281 -4.23 -30.76 -4.39
CA GLU A 281 -4.00 -32.19 -4.18
C GLU A 281 -2.82 -32.48 -3.23
N GLN A 282 -1.75 -31.67 -3.26
CA GLN A 282 -0.58 -31.86 -2.39
C GLN A 282 -0.71 -31.15 -1.05
N THR A 283 -0.96 -29.85 -1.08
CA THR A 283 -0.86 -28.99 0.11
C THR A 283 -2.01 -27.99 0.13
N SER A 284 -2.83 -28.08 1.17
CA SER A 284 -3.86 -27.08 1.46
C SER A 284 -3.32 -26.07 2.46
N THR A 285 -3.59 -24.80 2.20
CA THR A 285 -3.18 -23.68 3.04
C THR A 285 -4.42 -22.98 3.59
N LEU A 286 -4.42 -22.72 4.90
CA LEU A 286 -5.41 -21.91 5.60
C LEU A 286 -4.69 -20.74 6.26
N VAL A 287 -5.17 -19.52 6.02
CA VAL A 287 -4.67 -18.31 6.66
C VAL A 287 -5.83 -17.59 7.31
N SER A 288 -5.72 -17.37 8.62
CA SER A 288 -6.66 -16.58 9.41
C SER A 288 -5.93 -15.35 9.96
N LYS A 289 -6.47 -14.15 9.70
CA LYS A 289 -5.97 -12.89 10.25
C LYS A 289 -7.09 -12.26 11.06
N THR A 290 -6.84 -12.04 12.33
CA THR A 290 -7.71 -11.24 13.20
C THR A 290 -6.98 -9.92 13.48
N ALA A 291 -7.61 -8.79 13.23
CA ALA A 291 -7.04 -7.48 13.53
C ALA A 291 -8.03 -6.60 14.29
N LEU A 292 -7.46 -5.76 15.16
CA LEU A 292 -8.19 -4.75 15.90
C LEU A 292 -7.46 -3.43 15.75
N THR A 293 -8.14 -2.46 15.14
CA THR A 293 -7.55 -1.21 14.70
C THR A 293 -8.27 -0.05 15.38
N SER A 294 -7.50 0.85 15.98
CA SER A 294 -7.95 2.09 16.58
C SER A 294 -7.44 3.27 15.78
N SER A 295 -8.34 4.15 15.35
CA SER A 295 -7.97 5.42 14.72
C SER A 295 -7.34 6.35 15.76
N LEU A 296 -6.26 7.02 15.36
CA LEU A 296 -5.59 8.07 16.13
C LEU A 296 -5.91 9.44 15.54
N THR A 297 -5.95 9.53 14.21
CA THR A 297 -6.38 10.70 13.43
C THR A 297 -7.19 10.21 12.22
N ASP A 298 -7.61 11.13 11.35
CA ASP A 298 -8.33 10.78 10.10
C ASP A 298 -7.48 9.92 9.15
N THR A 299 -6.15 10.03 9.22
CA THR A 299 -5.22 9.33 8.32
C THR A 299 -4.32 8.34 9.05
N LEU A 300 -4.26 8.34 10.39
CA LEU A 300 -3.35 7.51 11.16
C LEU A 300 -4.14 6.59 12.11
N SER A 301 -3.80 5.30 12.10
CA SER A 301 -4.38 4.29 12.98
C SER A 301 -3.30 3.40 13.58
N THR A 302 -3.57 2.81 14.74
CA THR A 302 -2.72 1.78 15.34
C THR A 302 -3.55 0.56 15.71
N GLY A 303 -2.95 -0.62 15.74
CA GLY A 303 -3.71 -1.82 16.00
C GLY A 303 -2.87 -3.02 16.38
N LEU A 304 -3.56 -4.09 16.73
CA LEU A 304 -2.98 -5.41 16.96
C LEU A 304 -3.48 -6.35 15.88
N SER A 305 -2.63 -7.25 15.42
CA SER A 305 -3.04 -8.32 14.53
C SER A 305 -2.47 -9.67 14.96
N PHE A 306 -3.31 -10.69 14.84
CA PHE A 306 -2.98 -12.09 15.06
C PHE A 306 -3.16 -12.86 13.76
N LEU A 307 -2.07 -13.42 13.26
CA LEU A 307 -2.04 -14.25 12.05
C LEU A 307 -1.83 -15.71 12.45
N TYR A 308 -2.73 -16.58 12.03
CA TYR A 308 -2.61 -18.02 12.12
C TYR A 308 -2.55 -18.62 10.72
N ARG A 309 -1.48 -19.32 10.40
CA ARG A 309 -1.30 -20.01 9.12
C ARG A 309 -1.16 -21.50 9.37
N TYR A 310 -1.90 -22.30 8.61
CA TYR A 310 -1.84 -23.74 8.65
C TYR A 310 -1.62 -24.33 7.26
N GLU A 311 -0.67 -25.25 7.15
CA GLU A 311 -0.39 -26.01 5.93
C GLU A 311 -0.51 -27.51 6.24
N THR A 312 -1.26 -28.25 5.42
CA THR A 312 -1.51 -29.67 5.66
C THR A 312 -0.28 -30.54 5.44
N ASN A 313 0.55 -30.20 4.45
CA ASN A 313 1.72 -30.97 4.05
C ASN A 313 2.88 -30.03 3.70
N PRO A 314 3.46 -29.33 4.69
CA PRO A 314 4.54 -28.40 4.42
C PRO A 314 5.82 -29.18 4.02
N PRO A 315 6.77 -28.54 3.30
CA PRO A 315 8.05 -29.16 2.95
C PRO A 315 8.80 -29.73 4.17
N ALA A 316 9.71 -30.66 3.93
CA ALA A 316 10.41 -31.40 4.98
C ALA A 316 11.10 -30.46 5.99
N GLY A 317 10.98 -30.78 7.29
CA GLY A 317 11.56 -29.99 8.38
C GLY A 317 10.72 -28.79 8.83
N ARG A 318 9.48 -28.64 8.34
CA ARG A 318 8.55 -27.59 8.74
C ARG A 318 7.42 -28.10 9.64
N VAL A 319 6.84 -27.20 10.42
CA VAL A 319 5.64 -27.46 11.23
C VAL A 319 4.41 -27.02 10.46
N ASN A 320 3.29 -27.68 10.72
CA ASN A 320 2.04 -27.41 10.02
C ASN A 320 1.40 -26.07 10.39
N ALA A 321 1.74 -25.48 11.54
CA ALA A 321 1.06 -24.30 12.06
C ALA A 321 2.05 -23.21 12.50
N ASP A 322 1.86 -22.02 11.95
CA ASP A 322 2.59 -20.81 12.34
C ASP A 322 1.63 -19.80 12.94
N THR A 323 2.11 -19.08 13.95
CA THR A 323 1.33 -18.03 14.62
C THR A 323 2.19 -16.78 14.76
N THR A 324 1.62 -15.62 14.45
CA THR A 324 2.32 -14.34 14.55
C THR A 324 1.40 -13.29 15.16
N PHE A 325 1.87 -12.65 16.22
CA PHE A 325 1.22 -11.49 16.82
C PHE A 325 2.01 -10.23 16.46
N ARG A 326 1.36 -9.14 16.05
CA ARG A 326 2.00 -7.89 15.64
C ARG A 326 1.31 -6.66 16.21
N VAL A 327 2.11 -5.64 16.48
CA VAL A 327 1.65 -4.27 16.67
C VAL A 327 1.79 -3.54 15.33
N ASN A 328 0.77 -2.79 14.95
CA ASN A 328 0.65 -2.13 13.65
C ASN A 328 0.51 -0.61 13.83
N LEU A 329 1.10 0.14 12.91
CA LEU A 329 0.87 1.56 12.68
C LEU A 329 0.53 1.74 11.20
N THR A 330 -0.65 2.27 10.90
CA THR A 330 -1.21 2.37 9.56
C THR A 330 -1.48 3.82 9.20
N TYR A 331 -0.99 4.25 8.03
CA TYR A 331 -1.30 5.51 7.41
C TYR A 331 -2.21 5.29 6.20
N GLY A 332 -3.38 5.92 6.18
CA GLY A 332 -4.33 5.94 5.08
C GLY A 332 -4.27 7.25 4.31
N PHE A 333 -4.40 7.19 2.98
CA PHE A 333 -4.38 8.34 2.07
C PHE A 333 -5.26 8.13 0.84
#